data_AF-A0A9P7X885-F1
#
_entry.id   AF-A0A9P7X885-F1
#
_cell.length_a   1.000
_cell.length_b   1.000
_cell.length_c   1.000
_cell.angle_alpha   90.00
_cell.angle_beta   90.00
_cell.angle_gamma   90.00
#
_symmetry.space_group_name_H-M   'P 1'
#
loop_
_entity.id
_entity.type
_entity.pdbx_description
1 polymer ?
#
loop_
_entity_poly.entity_id
_entity_poly.type
_entity_poly.pdbx_seq_one_letter_code
_entity_poly.pdbx_strand_id
1 'polypeptide(L)'
;MGVRVAGVIVSTSFLLGILFTHWIADSLTLWKSPLTDEHLRTAAIYYESLASLPGSMQWFLFAVAITAGSSLCASLWDGEAGNLMFDGASIFLYMSAVSVYYMSVVPNLKAITVKAITPNSTDGYFPEALRQPTIEMASSHLMIGVALTGVLFFQALRSWAESEDQTQREEDEREAQEEEAEQERLRNAAEAERGRHRKVVSSDEESDEPVANPMTASATRRKSLSARRKDGRGSTKGSSLSRATGSTIRRMS
;
A
#
# COMPACT_ATOMS: atom_id res chain seq x y z
N MET A 1 -2.24 5.07 -0.94
CA MET A 1 -1.89 3.79 -0.32
C MET A 1 -2.26 2.58 -1.19
N GLY A 2 -3.55 2.31 -1.47
CA GLY A 2 -3.99 1.05 -2.09
C GLY A 2 -3.31 0.61 -3.41
N VAL A 3 -3.01 1.54 -4.34
CA VAL A 3 -2.37 1.18 -5.63
C VAL A 3 -0.94 0.66 -5.44
N ARG A 4 -0.20 1.17 -4.44
CA ARG A 4 1.19 0.76 -4.17
C ARG A 4 1.23 -0.64 -3.58
N VAL A 5 0.39 -0.89 -2.57
CA VAL A 5 0.21 -2.20 -1.93
C VAL A 5 -0.26 -3.24 -2.95
N ALA A 6 -1.24 -2.88 -3.78
CA ALA A 6 -1.68 -3.74 -4.89
C ALA A 6 -0.54 -4.06 -5.86
N GLY A 7 0.33 -3.09 -6.18
CA GLY A 7 1.51 -3.29 -7.01
C GLY A 7 2.50 -4.30 -6.43
N VAL A 8 2.78 -4.22 -5.13
CA VAL A 8 3.65 -5.20 -4.46
C VAL A 8 2.98 -6.57 -4.42
N ILE A 9 1.71 -6.67 -4.00
CA ILE A 9 0.98 -7.94 -3.90
C ILE A 9 0.95 -8.63 -5.27
N VAL A 10 0.52 -7.94 -6.33
CA VAL A 10 0.44 -8.51 -7.68
C VAL A 10 1.82 -8.97 -8.17
N SER A 11 2.84 -8.15 -8.01
CA SER A 11 4.19 -8.48 -8.51
C SER A 11 4.81 -9.64 -7.72
N THR A 12 4.68 -9.65 -6.39
CA THR A 12 5.23 -10.73 -5.54
C THR A 12 4.45 -12.03 -5.70
N SER A 13 3.11 -11.99 -5.80
CA SER A 13 2.29 -13.15 -6.13
C SER A 13 2.66 -13.74 -7.50
N PHE A 14 2.96 -12.90 -8.49
CA PHE A 14 3.42 -13.38 -9.79
C PHE A 14 4.78 -14.11 -9.70
N LEU A 15 5.75 -13.56 -8.97
CA LEU A 15 7.05 -14.19 -8.73
C LEU A 15 6.91 -15.51 -7.95
N LEU A 16 6.02 -15.55 -6.95
CA LEU A 16 5.66 -16.77 -6.23
C LEU A 16 5.04 -17.82 -7.15
N GLY A 17 4.16 -17.41 -8.06
CA GLY A 17 3.59 -18.29 -9.08
C GLY A 17 4.67 -18.96 -9.94
N ILE A 18 5.71 -18.21 -10.31
CA ILE A 18 6.85 -18.76 -11.05
C ILE A 18 7.64 -19.75 -10.21
N LEU A 19 7.95 -19.43 -8.96
CA LEU A 19 8.61 -20.38 -8.05
C LEU A 19 7.77 -21.65 -7.86
N PHE A 20 6.44 -21.52 -7.84
CA PHE A 20 5.54 -22.67 -7.80
C PHE A 20 5.63 -23.55 -9.06
N THR A 21 5.99 -22.98 -10.22
CA THR A 21 6.29 -23.81 -11.41
C THR A 21 7.61 -24.57 -11.28
N HIS A 22 8.62 -24.00 -10.61
CA HIS A 22 9.90 -24.67 -10.33
C HIS A 22 9.76 -25.83 -9.34
N TRP A 23 8.72 -25.78 -8.49
CA TRP A 23 8.37 -26.85 -7.56
C TRP A 23 8.27 -28.24 -8.20
N ILE A 24 7.90 -28.32 -9.48
CA ILE A 24 7.83 -29.56 -10.25
C ILE A 24 9.18 -30.30 -10.21
N ALA A 25 10.29 -29.57 -10.31
CA ALA A 25 11.64 -30.11 -10.18
C ALA A 25 12.13 -30.11 -8.73
N ASP A 26 11.87 -29.04 -7.97
CA ASP A 26 12.36 -28.91 -6.59
C ASP A 26 11.86 -30.06 -5.69
N SER A 27 10.58 -30.44 -5.83
CA SER A 27 9.96 -31.50 -5.03
C SER A 27 10.62 -32.87 -5.21
N LEU A 28 11.13 -33.16 -6.40
CA LEU A 28 11.85 -34.41 -6.71
C LEU A 28 13.22 -34.46 -6.04
N THR A 29 13.86 -33.31 -5.83
CA THR A 29 15.22 -33.23 -5.27
C THR A 29 15.24 -33.17 -3.75
N LEU A 30 14.25 -32.52 -3.14
CA LEU A 30 14.25 -32.22 -1.70
C LEU A 30 13.33 -33.13 -0.86
N TRP A 31 12.23 -33.67 -1.42
CA TRP A 31 11.23 -34.44 -0.65
C TRP A 31 11.12 -35.93 -1.05
N LYS A 32 11.83 -36.39 -2.09
CA LYS A 32 11.82 -37.80 -2.50
C LYS A 32 13.02 -38.55 -1.94
N SER A 33 12.75 -39.49 -1.03
CA SER A 33 13.73 -40.42 -0.47
C SER A 33 13.42 -41.86 -0.91
N PRO A 34 14.41 -42.63 -1.43
CA PRO A 34 15.81 -42.26 -1.65
C PRO A 34 16.01 -41.31 -2.84
N LEU A 35 17.00 -40.42 -2.74
CA LEU A 35 17.38 -39.52 -3.83
C LEU A 35 18.15 -40.29 -4.90
N THR A 36 17.44 -40.72 -5.95
CA THR A 36 17.99 -41.47 -7.08
C THR A 36 18.60 -40.53 -8.14
N ASP A 37 19.55 -41.07 -8.91
CA ASP A 37 20.18 -40.37 -10.03
C ASP A 37 19.17 -39.94 -11.11
N GLU A 38 18.07 -40.66 -11.25
CA GLU A 38 17.01 -40.33 -12.20
C GLU A 38 16.20 -39.09 -11.79
N HIS A 39 15.95 -38.91 -10.49
CA HIS A 39 15.31 -37.68 -9.99
C HIS A 39 16.22 -36.46 -10.22
N LEU A 40 17.52 -36.61 -9.96
CA LEU A 40 18.53 -35.57 -10.19
C LEU A 40 18.65 -35.23 -11.68
N ARG A 41 18.68 -36.24 -12.55
CA ARG A 41 18.68 -36.07 -14.01
C ARG A 41 17.45 -35.31 -14.48
N THR A 42 16.26 -35.71 -14.03
CA THR A 42 15.00 -35.05 -14.40
C THR A 42 14.98 -33.58 -13.99
N ALA A 43 15.41 -33.28 -12.77
CA ALA A 43 15.49 -31.89 -12.28
C ALA A 43 16.54 -31.06 -13.04
N ALA A 44 17.71 -31.64 -13.33
CA ALA A 44 18.76 -30.96 -14.07
C ALA A 44 18.35 -30.66 -15.52
N ILE A 45 17.65 -31.58 -16.21
CA ILE A 45 17.07 -31.34 -17.55
C ILE A 45 16.08 -30.17 -17.50
N TYR A 46 15.23 -30.11 -16.47
CA TYR A 46 14.30 -29.00 -16.28
C TYR A 46 15.04 -27.66 -16.12
N TYR A 47 16.07 -27.60 -15.28
CA TYR A 47 16.85 -26.37 -15.09
C TYR A 47 17.67 -25.97 -16.32
N GLU A 48 18.17 -26.94 -17.09
CA GLU A 48 18.82 -26.67 -18.38
C GLU A 48 17.83 -26.06 -19.37
N SER A 49 16.61 -26.62 -19.45
CA SER A 49 15.54 -26.03 -20.26
C SER A 49 15.19 -24.62 -19.80
N LEU A 50 15.20 -24.35 -18.49
CA LEU A 50 14.97 -23.02 -17.93
C LEU A 50 16.08 -22.04 -18.35
N ALA A 51 17.34 -22.47 -18.35
CA ALA A 51 18.46 -21.65 -18.80
C ALA A 51 18.41 -21.34 -20.30
N SER A 52 17.81 -22.23 -21.11
CA SER A 52 17.63 -22.07 -22.55
C SER A 52 16.50 -21.13 -22.97
N LEU A 53 15.76 -20.56 -22.00
CA LEU A 53 14.65 -19.65 -22.28
C LEU A 53 15.08 -18.40 -23.08
N PRO A 54 14.21 -17.87 -23.95
CA PRO A 54 14.48 -16.63 -24.66
C PRO A 54 14.81 -15.49 -23.72
N GLY A 55 15.82 -14.69 -24.04
CA GLY A 55 16.23 -13.55 -23.21
C GLY A 55 15.11 -12.52 -22.97
N SER A 56 14.12 -12.43 -23.86
CA SER A 56 12.92 -11.59 -23.67
C SER A 56 12.14 -11.97 -22.40
N MET A 57 12.03 -13.26 -22.08
CA MET A 57 11.35 -13.73 -20.87
C MET A 57 12.15 -13.35 -19.62
N GLN A 58 13.48 -13.44 -19.67
CA GLN A 58 14.35 -13.02 -18.55
C GLN A 58 14.19 -11.53 -18.25
N TRP A 59 14.17 -10.67 -19.27
CA TRP A 59 13.92 -9.24 -19.10
C TRP A 59 12.55 -8.93 -18.52
N PHE A 60 11.52 -9.68 -18.93
CA PHE A 60 10.19 -9.55 -18.37
C PHE A 60 10.16 -9.89 -16.88
N LEU A 61 10.76 -11.02 -16.48
CA LEU A 61 10.86 -11.40 -15.06
C LEU A 61 11.63 -10.37 -14.24
N PHE A 62 12.73 -9.86 -14.79
CA PHE A 62 13.50 -8.79 -14.17
C PHE A 62 12.69 -7.50 -14.00
N ALA A 63 11.87 -7.13 -14.99
CA ALA A 63 10.98 -5.98 -14.89
C ALA A 63 9.92 -6.15 -13.79
N VAL A 64 9.35 -7.36 -13.64
CA VAL A 64 8.41 -7.64 -12.55
C VAL A 64 9.10 -7.56 -11.18
N ALA A 65 10.32 -8.09 -11.06
CA ALA A 65 11.12 -7.95 -9.84
C ALA A 65 11.45 -6.48 -9.52
N ILE A 66 11.85 -5.68 -10.51
CA ILE A 66 12.04 -4.24 -10.31
C ILE A 66 10.75 -3.57 -9.87
N THR A 67 9.61 -3.95 -10.44
CA THR A 67 8.31 -3.39 -10.08
C THR A 67 7.95 -3.71 -8.63
N ALA A 68 8.19 -4.95 -8.17
CA ALA A 68 8.00 -5.34 -6.78
C ALA A 68 8.90 -4.52 -5.83
N GLY A 69 10.21 -4.45 -6.13
CA GLY A 69 11.17 -3.71 -5.33
C GLY A 69 10.89 -2.20 -5.30
N SER A 70 10.55 -1.62 -6.45
CA SER A 70 10.21 -0.19 -6.56
C SER A 70 8.94 0.16 -5.78
N SER A 71 7.95 -0.72 -5.80
CA SER A 71 6.71 -0.54 -5.04
C SER A 71 6.95 -0.60 -3.53
N LEU A 72 7.85 -1.50 -3.07
CA LEU A 72 8.30 -1.56 -1.68
C LEU A 72 9.09 -0.31 -1.28
N CYS A 73 10.06 0.14 -2.09
CA CYS A 73 10.82 1.37 -1.82
C CYS A 73 9.92 2.61 -1.79
N ALA A 74 8.94 2.70 -2.69
CA ALA A 74 7.96 3.78 -2.71
C ALA A 74 7.02 3.74 -1.50
N SER A 75 6.79 2.55 -0.91
CA SER A 75 6.06 2.40 0.33
C SER A 75 6.86 2.92 1.52
N LEU A 76 8.14 2.55 1.61
CA LEU A 76 9.02 2.96 2.71
C LEU A 76 9.22 4.48 2.78
N TRP A 77 9.21 5.18 1.63
CA TRP A 77 9.41 6.63 1.59
C TRP A 77 8.27 7.42 2.26
N ASP A 78 7.05 6.88 2.35
CA ASP A 78 5.93 7.60 2.99
C ASP A 78 6.16 7.83 4.50
N GLY A 79 6.99 7.01 5.16
CA GLY A 79 7.52 7.30 6.49
C GLY A 79 6.49 7.39 7.62
N GLU A 80 5.28 6.88 7.43
CA GLU A 80 4.23 6.87 8.46
C GLU A 80 4.63 5.92 9.59
N ALA A 81 4.64 6.40 10.84
CA ALA A 81 5.33 5.76 11.96
C ALA A 81 4.89 4.31 12.24
N GLY A 82 3.61 3.98 12.06
CA GLY A 82 3.09 2.62 12.20
C GLY A 82 3.48 1.68 11.05
N ASN A 83 3.68 2.22 9.85
CA ASN A 83 3.95 1.44 8.64
C ASN A 83 5.44 1.12 8.44
N LEU A 84 6.33 1.86 9.10
CA LEU A 84 7.77 1.72 8.91
C LEU A 84 8.31 0.34 9.32
N MET A 85 7.77 -0.27 10.38
CA MET A 85 8.23 -1.59 10.86
C MET A 85 7.87 -2.70 9.86
N PHE A 86 6.64 -2.67 9.32
CA PHE A 86 6.16 -3.67 8.38
C PHE A 86 6.82 -3.51 6.99
N ASP A 87 7.00 -2.27 6.53
CA ASP A 87 7.67 -1.97 5.26
C ASP A 87 9.17 -2.29 5.32
N GLY A 88 9.82 -2.01 6.45
CA GLY A 88 11.22 -2.36 6.69
C GLY A 88 11.46 -3.86 6.68
N ALA A 89 10.62 -4.64 7.38
CA ALA A 89 10.70 -6.10 7.38
C ALA A 89 10.45 -6.68 5.97
N SER A 90 9.48 -6.15 5.24
CA SER A 90 9.18 -6.55 3.86
C SER A 90 10.34 -6.28 2.91
N ILE A 91 10.97 -5.10 3.00
CA ILE A 91 12.16 -4.77 2.20
C ILE A 91 13.33 -5.67 2.56
N PHE A 92 13.56 -5.94 3.85
CA PHE A 92 14.62 -6.83 4.27
C PHE A 92 14.46 -8.24 3.69
N LEU A 93 13.25 -8.81 3.77
CA LEU A 93 12.94 -10.11 3.17
C LEU A 93 13.10 -10.09 1.66
N TYR A 94 12.64 -9.02 0.99
CA TYR A 94 12.79 -8.88 -0.46
C TYR A 94 14.27 -8.82 -0.87
N MET A 95 15.09 -8.04 -0.17
CA MET A 95 16.52 -7.94 -0.41
C MET A 95 17.25 -9.26 -0.12
N SER A 96 16.82 -10.01 0.89
CA SER A 96 17.32 -11.37 1.16
C SER A 96 17.02 -12.31 0.00
N ALA A 97 15.79 -12.30 -0.53
CA ALA A 97 15.39 -13.09 -1.70
C ALA A 97 16.24 -12.73 -2.94
N VAL A 98 16.44 -11.44 -3.20
CA VAL A 98 17.31 -10.94 -4.28
C VAL A 98 18.75 -11.40 -4.09
N SER A 99 19.27 -11.35 -2.86
CA SER A 99 20.64 -11.79 -2.55
C SER A 99 20.83 -13.28 -2.81
N VAL A 100 19.90 -14.13 -2.36
CA VAL A 100 19.91 -15.58 -2.64
C VAL A 100 19.82 -15.84 -4.15
N TYR A 101 19.01 -15.08 -4.88
CA TYR A 101 18.91 -15.21 -6.34
C TYR A 101 20.25 -14.95 -7.03
N TYR A 102 20.94 -13.86 -6.70
CA TYR A 102 22.22 -13.53 -7.34
C TYR A 102 23.37 -14.42 -6.86
N MET A 103 23.43 -14.75 -5.57
CA MET A 103 24.54 -15.50 -4.99
C MET A 103 24.44 -17.01 -5.21
N SER A 104 23.24 -17.55 -5.28
CA SER A 104 23.01 -18.99 -5.40
C SER A 104 22.35 -19.37 -6.72
N VAL A 105 21.29 -18.65 -7.13
CA VAL A 105 20.51 -19.06 -8.32
C VAL A 105 21.30 -18.89 -9.63
N VAL A 106 21.82 -17.69 -9.87
CA VAL A 106 22.58 -17.39 -11.09
C VAL A 106 23.81 -18.28 -11.30
N PRO A 107 24.72 -18.49 -10.32
CA PRO A 107 25.92 -19.30 -10.55
C PRO A 107 25.62 -20.79 -10.74
N ASN A 108 24.67 -21.35 -9.99
CA ASN A 108 24.31 -22.76 -10.12
C ASN A 108 23.58 -23.03 -11.45
N LEU A 109 22.73 -22.12 -11.93
CA LEU A 109 22.12 -22.23 -13.26
C LEU A 109 23.17 -22.22 -14.38
N LYS A 110 24.19 -21.35 -14.27
CA LYS A 110 25.34 -21.35 -15.19
C LYS A 110 26.15 -22.65 -15.10
N ALA A 111 26.37 -23.17 -13.90
CA ALA A 111 27.12 -24.42 -13.70
C ALA A 111 26.41 -25.61 -14.37
N ILE A 112 25.08 -25.70 -14.25
CA ILE A 112 24.27 -26.75 -14.89
C ILE A 112 24.33 -26.62 -16.42
N THR A 113 24.23 -25.39 -16.95
CA THR A 113 24.25 -25.14 -18.40
C THR A 113 25.62 -25.42 -19.03
N VAL A 114 26.71 -25.01 -18.37
CA VAL A 114 28.08 -25.18 -18.91
C VAL A 114 28.51 -26.64 -18.84
N LYS A 115 28.12 -27.36 -17.79
CA LYS A 115 28.39 -28.79 -17.62
C LYS A 115 27.29 -29.66 -18.24
N ALA A 116 26.57 -29.13 -19.23
CA ALA A 116 25.40 -29.69 -19.89
C ALA A 116 25.39 -31.22 -19.83
N ILE A 117 24.24 -31.79 -19.47
CA ILE A 117 24.02 -33.24 -19.39
C ILE A 117 24.35 -33.80 -20.77
N THR A 118 25.60 -34.22 -20.95
CA THR A 118 26.05 -34.67 -22.25
C THR A 118 25.26 -35.94 -22.51
N PRO A 119 24.50 -36.07 -23.61
CA PRO A 119 23.64 -37.23 -23.85
C PRO A 119 24.40 -38.57 -23.90
N ASN A 120 25.74 -38.52 -23.90
CA ASN A 120 26.65 -39.62 -24.13
C ASN A 120 27.40 -40.11 -22.88
N SER A 121 26.97 -39.75 -21.67
CA SER A 121 27.45 -40.48 -20.48
C SER A 121 26.81 -41.87 -20.48
N THR A 122 27.44 -42.78 -21.21
CA THR A 122 27.05 -44.18 -21.49
C THR A 122 26.91 -45.03 -20.22
N ASP A 123 27.32 -44.51 -19.06
CA ASP A 123 27.37 -45.24 -17.78
C ASP A 123 26.09 -45.16 -16.94
N GLY A 124 25.05 -44.42 -17.37
CA GLY A 124 23.77 -44.34 -16.66
C GLY A 124 23.78 -43.55 -15.34
N TYR A 125 24.94 -43.27 -14.77
CA TYR A 125 25.13 -42.48 -13.54
C TYR A 125 24.98 -40.97 -13.77
N PHE A 126 24.48 -40.28 -12.74
CA PHE A 126 24.39 -38.82 -12.76
C PHE A 126 25.74 -38.18 -12.40
N PRO A 127 26.21 -37.14 -13.11
CA PRO A 127 27.51 -36.52 -12.83
C PRO A 127 27.57 -35.95 -11.41
N GLU A 128 28.52 -36.42 -10.59
CA GLU A 128 28.67 -35.98 -9.20
C GLU A 128 28.91 -34.46 -9.10
N ALA A 129 29.60 -33.88 -10.09
CA ALA A 129 29.85 -32.45 -10.21
C ALA A 129 28.59 -31.59 -10.47
N LEU A 130 27.45 -32.19 -10.81
CA LEU A 130 26.15 -31.54 -11.00
C LEU A 130 25.19 -31.80 -9.84
N ARG A 131 25.51 -32.77 -8.96
CA ARG A 131 24.62 -33.20 -7.87
C ARG A 131 24.38 -32.08 -6.88
N GLN A 132 25.48 -31.47 -6.43
CA GLN A 132 25.42 -30.38 -5.49
C GLN A 132 24.73 -29.12 -6.07
N PRO A 133 25.08 -28.62 -7.27
CA PRO A 133 24.37 -27.50 -7.90
C PRO A 133 22.86 -27.72 -8.06
N THR A 134 22.43 -28.94 -8.41
CA THR A 134 21.01 -29.26 -8.63
C THR A 134 20.22 -29.25 -7.32
N ILE A 135 20.80 -29.74 -6.22
CA ILE A 135 20.17 -29.71 -4.89
C ILE A 135 20.16 -28.28 -4.33
N GLU A 136 21.25 -27.54 -4.52
CA GLU A 136 21.35 -26.14 -4.10
C GLU A 136 20.39 -25.22 -4.85
N MET A 137 20.05 -25.54 -6.11
CA MET A 137 18.98 -24.84 -6.85
C MET A 137 17.65 -24.93 -6.12
N ALA A 138 17.23 -26.15 -5.79
CA ALA A 138 15.93 -26.38 -5.18
C ALA A 138 15.80 -25.73 -3.81
N SER A 139 16.86 -25.80 -2.99
CA SER A 139 16.86 -25.11 -1.69
C SER A 139 16.86 -23.59 -1.83
N SER A 140 17.54 -23.04 -2.84
CA SER A 140 17.54 -21.61 -3.13
C SER A 140 16.15 -21.11 -3.56
N HIS A 141 15.46 -21.83 -4.45
CA HIS A 141 14.08 -21.50 -4.84
C HIS A 141 13.14 -21.54 -3.64
N LEU A 142 13.28 -22.53 -2.77
CA LEU A 142 12.51 -22.61 -1.52
C LEU A 142 12.77 -21.41 -0.61
N MET A 143 14.03 -21.03 -0.40
CA MET A 143 14.39 -19.86 0.42
C MET A 143 13.79 -18.57 -0.14
N ILE A 144 13.87 -18.35 -1.45
CA ILE A 144 13.25 -17.20 -2.13
C ILE A 144 11.73 -17.25 -1.95
N GLY A 145 11.11 -18.42 -2.11
CA GLY A 145 9.66 -18.61 -1.95
C GLY A 145 9.18 -18.28 -0.54
N VAL A 146 9.89 -18.73 0.49
CA VAL A 146 9.59 -18.41 1.89
C VAL A 146 9.77 -16.90 2.16
N ALA A 147 10.85 -16.30 1.67
CA ALA A 147 11.08 -14.87 1.82
C ALA A 147 9.98 -14.03 1.16
N LEU A 148 9.58 -14.35 -0.08
CA LEU A 148 8.49 -13.65 -0.78
C LEU A 148 7.12 -13.90 -0.12
N THR A 149 6.88 -15.10 0.42
CA THR A 149 5.68 -15.37 1.21
C THR A 149 5.64 -14.49 2.46
N GLY A 150 6.79 -14.31 3.13
CA GLY A 150 6.90 -13.38 4.25
C GLY A 150 6.62 -11.93 3.86
N VAL A 151 7.01 -11.49 2.66
CA VAL A 151 6.65 -10.16 2.14
C VAL A 151 5.13 -9.98 2.01
N LEU A 152 4.43 -10.99 1.48
CA LEU A 152 2.96 -10.95 1.41
C LEU A 152 2.32 -10.97 2.80
N PHE A 153 2.86 -11.78 3.70
CA PHE A 153 2.39 -11.88 5.07
C PHE A 153 2.51 -10.54 5.81
N PHE A 154 3.63 -9.83 5.70
CA PHE A 154 3.79 -8.52 6.32
C PHE A 154 2.89 -7.45 5.72
N GLN A 155 2.61 -7.51 4.41
CA GLN A 155 1.63 -6.61 3.82
C GLN A 155 0.20 -6.88 4.30
N ALA A 156 -0.15 -8.15 4.51
CA ALA A 156 -1.44 -8.51 5.12
C ALA A 156 -1.52 -8.03 6.58
N LEU A 157 -0.44 -8.21 7.36
CA LEU A 157 -0.36 -7.71 8.74
C LEU A 157 -0.48 -6.18 8.81
N ARG A 158 0.15 -5.47 7.87
CA ARG A 158 0.00 -4.02 7.77
C ARG A 158 -1.45 -3.62 7.50
N SER A 159 -2.12 -4.27 6.55
CA SER A 159 -3.54 -4.00 6.27
C SER A 159 -4.43 -4.27 7.48
N TRP A 160 -4.08 -5.26 8.30
CA TRP A 160 -4.79 -5.56 9.53
C TRP A 160 -4.54 -4.47 10.59
N ALA A 161 -3.29 -4.04 10.79
CA ALA A 161 -2.96 -2.96 11.71
C ALA A 161 -3.61 -1.62 11.31
N GLU A 162 -3.62 -1.28 10.01
CA GLU A 162 -4.28 -0.07 9.50
C GLU A 162 -5.80 -0.08 9.76
N SER A 163 -6.44 -1.27 9.76
CA SER A 163 -7.88 -1.38 10.02
C SER A 163 -8.26 -1.15 11.48
N GLU A 164 -7.38 -1.54 12.42
CA GLU A 164 -7.59 -1.27 13.85
C GLU A 164 -7.47 0.23 14.16
N ASP A 165 -6.44 0.89 13.61
CA ASP A 165 -6.24 2.33 13.76
C ASP A 165 -7.40 3.15 13.18
N GLN A 166 -7.99 2.71 12.06
CA GLN A 166 -9.16 3.37 11.47
C GLN A 166 -10.40 3.24 12.36
N THR A 167 -10.64 2.04 12.91
CA THR A 167 -11.80 1.79 13.77
C THR A 167 -11.73 2.65 15.02
N GLN A 168 -10.55 2.75 15.66
CA GLN A 168 -10.35 3.59 16.85
C GLN A 168 -10.59 5.07 16.54
N ARG A 169 -10.07 5.58 15.41
CA ARG A 169 -10.30 6.98 15.01
C ARG A 169 -11.77 7.27 14.75
N GLU A 170 -12.50 6.35 14.13
CA GLU A 170 -13.94 6.50 13.92
C GLU A 170 -14.72 6.50 15.24
N GLU A 171 -14.30 5.71 16.23
CA GLU A 171 -14.89 5.73 17.57
C GLU A 171 -14.60 7.07 18.28
N ASP A 172 -13.34 7.51 18.30
CA ASP A 172 -12.93 8.78 18.90
C ASP A 172 -13.66 9.99 18.27
N GLU A 173 -13.83 9.99 16.94
CA GLU A 173 -14.56 11.04 16.22
C GLU A 173 -16.06 11.05 16.56
N ARG A 174 -16.65 9.88 16.84
CA ARG A 174 -18.06 9.77 17.25
C ARG A 174 -18.25 10.25 18.68
N GLU A 175 -17.35 9.87 19.59
CA GLU A 175 -17.36 10.36 20.96
C GLU A 175 -17.22 11.90 21.00
N ALA A 176 -16.29 12.46 20.24
CA ALA A 176 -16.12 13.91 20.15
C ALA A 176 -17.37 14.64 19.62
N GLN A 177 -18.05 14.08 18.61
CA GLN A 177 -19.30 14.65 18.08
C GLN A 177 -20.45 14.56 19.09
N GLU A 178 -20.53 13.47 19.87
CA GLU A 178 -21.52 13.31 20.93
C GLU A 178 -21.29 14.32 22.06
N GLU A 179 -20.04 14.51 22.48
CA GLU A 179 -19.67 15.52 23.48
C GLU A 179 -19.97 16.95 23.01
N GLU A 180 -19.64 17.31 21.77
CA GLU A 180 -19.96 18.63 21.21
C GLU A 180 -21.48 18.86 21.14
N ALA A 181 -22.25 17.87 20.70
CA ALA A 181 -23.71 17.95 20.66
C ALA A 181 -24.33 18.06 22.05
N GLU A 182 -23.79 17.37 23.05
CA GLU A 182 -24.22 17.50 24.44
C GLU A 182 -23.91 18.88 25.00
N GLN A 183 -22.69 19.40 24.80
CA GLN A 183 -22.33 20.75 25.22
C GLN A 183 -23.20 21.82 24.57
N GLU A 184 -23.52 21.69 23.28
CA GLU A 184 -24.42 22.60 22.59
C GLU A 184 -25.84 22.55 23.18
N ARG A 185 -26.36 21.35 23.48
CA ARG A 185 -27.66 21.18 24.15
C ARG A 185 -27.69 21.84 25.53
N LEU A 186 -26.64 21.64 26.33
CA LEU A 186 -26.51 22.25 27.66
C LEU A 186 -26.44 23.78 27.57
N ARG A 187 -25.68 24.31 26.60
CA ARG A 187 -25.57 25.75 26.36
C ARG A 187 -26.91 26.36 25.96
N ASN A 188 -27.63 25.73 25.03
CA ASN A 188 -28.96 26.17 24.59
C ASN A 188 -29.99 26.12 25.73
N ALA A 189 -29.94 25.08 26.58
CA ALA A 189 -30.80 24.97 27.75
C ALA A 189 -30.53 26.09 28.77
N ALA A 190 -29.26 26.38 29.07
CA ALA A 190 -28.88 27.47 29.98
C ALA A 190 -29.30 28.85 29.45
N GLU A 191 -29.21 29.08 28.14
CA GLU A 191 -29.64 30.33 27.51
C GLU A 191 -31.17 30.49 27.55
N ALA A 192 -31.91 29.39 27.36
CA ALA A 192 -33.37 29.38 27.50
C ALA A 192 -33.83 29.69 28.94
N GLU A 193 -33.13 29.18 29.96
CA GLU A 193 -33.43 29.50 31.36
C GLU A 193 -33.17 30.98 31.69
N ARG A 194 -32.05 31.54 31.22
CA ARG A 194 -31.78 32.99 31.38
C ARG A 194 -32.83 33.86 30.71
N GLY A 195 -33.30 33.46 29.52
CA GLY A 195 -34.39 34.14 28.82
C GLY A 195 -35.70 34.14 29.61
N ARG A 196 -36.02 33.04 30.30
CA ARG A 196 -37.19 32.94 31.19
C ARG A 196 -37.07 33.85 32.40
N HIS A 197 -35.94 33.83 33.10
CA HIS A 197 -35.74 34.63 34.33
C HIS A 197 -35.80 36.14 34.06
N ARG A 198 -35.31 36.59 32.89
CA ARG A 198 -35.39 37.99 32.46
C ARG A 198 -36.83 38.45 32.20
N LYS A 199 -37.68 37.57 31.66
CA LYS A 199 -39.09 37.86 31.37
C LYS A 199 -39.94 37.94 32.63
N VAL A 200 -39.61 37.15 33.66
CA VAL A 200 -40.29 37.19 34.96
C VAL A 200 -39.95 38.50 35.68
N VAL A 201 -38.67 38.90 35.71
CA VAL A 201 -38.24 40.17 36.34
C VAL A 201 -38.85 41.40 35.64
N SER A 202 -38.97 41.39 34.31
CA SER A 202 -39.63 42.51 33.59
C SER A 202 -41.15 42.55 33.75
N SER A 203 -41.78 41.51 34.29
CA SER A 203 -43.23 41.49 34.52
C SER A 203 -43.61 42.10 35.88
N ASP A 204 -42.65 42.23 36.80
CA ASP A 204 -42.86 42.81 38.14
C ASP A 204 -42.56 44.33 38.19
N GLU A 205 -41.95 44.91 37.15
CA GLU A 205 -41.66 46.36 37.04
C GLU A 205 -42.72 47.16 36.27
N GLU A 206 -43.73 46.52 35.67
CA GLU A 206 -44.81 47.20 34.91
C GLU A 206 -46.12 47.29 35.71
N SER A 207 -46.02 47.79 36.94
CA SER A 207 -47.18 48.18 37.75
C SER A 207 -46.85 49.36 38.67
N ASP A 208 -46.35 50.46 38.12
CA ASP A 208 -46.44 51.78 38.75
C ASP A 208 -46.16 52.90 37.74
N GLU A 209 -47.21 53.50 37.16
CA GLU A 209 -47.31 54.96 36.99
C GLU A 209 -48.73 55.43 36.59
N PRO A 210 -49.12 56.68 36.93
CA PRO A 210 -50.50 57.13 36.94
C PRO A 210 -50.95 57.89 35.66
N VAL A 211 -52.22 57.64 35.34
CA VAL A 211 -53.24 58.44 34.61
C VAL A 211 -52.86 59.84 34.09
N ALA A 212 -52.95 60.05 32.76
CA ALA A 212 -53.56 61.25 32.14
C ALA A 212 -53.81 61.14 30.61
N ASN A 213 -55.08 60.93 30.23
CA ASN A 213 -55.93 61.53 29.18
C ASN A 213 -55.50 61.81 27.69
N PRO A 214 -56.48 61.94 26.75
CA PRO A 214 -56.37 61.44 25.38
C PRO A 214 -56.47 62.51 24.25
N MET A 215 -56.48 62.00 23.01
CA MET A 215 -56.73 62.66 21.70
C MET A 215 -55.49 63.33 21.09
N THR A 216 -54.99 62.92 19.92
CA THR A 216 -55.68 62.95 18.62
C THR A 216 -54.89 62.16 17.56
N ALA A 217 -55.63 61.59 16.60
CA ALA A 217 -55.11 60.79 15.50
C ALA A 217 -54.54 61.65 14.35
N SER A 218 -53.50 61.17 13.66
CA SER A 218 -53.57 60.79 12.24
C SER A 218 -52.21 60.36 11.68
N ALA A 219 -52.29 59.46 10.70
CA ALA A 219 -51.26 58.60 10.15
C ALA A 219 -50.13 59.31 9.38
N THR A 220 -48.98 58.64 9.20
CA THR A 220 -48.54 58.08 7.90
C THR A 220 -47.17 57.37 7.99
N ARG A 221 -47.21 56.03 7.90
CA ARG A 221 -46.40 55.14 7.04
C ARG A 221 -45.00 55.60 6.59
N ARG A 222 -43.94 54.96 7.09
CA ARG A 222 -42.65 54.83 6.38
C ARG A 222 -42.06 53.42 6.56
N LYS A 223 -41.94 52.71 5.44
CA LYS A 223 -41.26 51.41 5.31
C LYS A 223 -39.75 51.65 5.28
N SER A 224 -38.97 50.92 6.08
CA SER A 224 -37.53 50.71 5.84
C SER A 224 -37.22 49.22 5.98
N LEU A 225 -37.17 48.56 4.83
CA LEU A 225 -36.59 47.23 4.63
C LEU A 225 -35.07 47.37 4.69
N SER A 226 -34.41 46.68 5.62
CA SER A 226 -32.98 46.42 5.56
C SER A 226 -32.72 44.96 5.87
N ALA A 227 -32.55 44.16 4.83
CA ALA A 227 -32.01 42.82 4.97
C ALA A 227 -31.12 42.50 3.76
N ARG A 228 -29.94 41.97 4.12
CA ARG A 228 -29.26 40.86 3.47
C ARG A 228 -28.13 41.19 2.48
N ARG A 229 -26.93 41.28 3.06
CA ARG A 229 -25.65 40.82 2.48
C ARG A 229 -25.79 39.37 2.00
N LYS A 230 -25.34 39.08 0.77
CA LYS A 230 -24.97 37.73 0.34
C LYS A 230 -23.75 37.86 -0.58
N ASP A 231 -22.60 37.44 -0.06
CA ASP A 231 -21.37 37.29 -0.82
C ASP A 231 -21.51 36.10 -1.77
N GLY A 232 -21.28 36.35 -3.07
CA GLY A 232 -21.30 35.37 -4.14
C GLY A 232 -20.00 35.45 -4.92
N ARG A 233 -19.07 34.55 -4.60
CA ARG A 233 -17.75 34.40 -5.22
C ARG A 233 -17.92 33.71 -6.59
N GLY A 234 -17.90 34.49 -7.67
CA GLY A 234 -17.95 34.02 -9.05
C GLY A 234 -16.55 33.86 -9.63
N SER A 235 -16.17 32.61 -9.89
CA SER A 235 -14.93 32.17 -10.54
C SER A 235 -14.94 32.48 -12.04
N THR A 236 -13.92 33.17 -12.54
CA THR A 236 -13.68 33.41 -13.96
C THR A 236 -12.70 32.40 -14.55
N LYS A 237 -13.10 31.85 -15.69
CA LYS A 237 -12.32 30.98 -16.59
C LYS A 237 -11.28 31.79 -17.37
N GLY A 238 -10.12 31.17 -17.64
CA GLY A 238 -9.15 31.52 -18.70
C GLY A 238 -7.96 30.56 -18.59
N SER A 239 -7.89 29.48 -19.39
CA SER A 239 -7.40 29.39 -20.78
C SER A 239 -5.94 28.93 -20.88
N SER A 240 -5.79 27.64 -21.23
CA SER A 240 -4.80 26.98 -22.10
C SER A 240 -3.58 27.74 -22.65
N LEU A 241 -2.40 27.09 -22.61
CA LEU A 241 -1.33 26.96 -23.64
C LEU A 241 -0.11 26.30 -22.95
N SER A 242 0.25 25.03 -23.12
CA SER A 242 0.83 24.30 -24.28
C SER A 242 2.28 24.69 -24.67
N ARG A 243 3.18 23.67 -24.65
CA ARG A 243 4.53 23.55 -25.30
C ARG A 243 5.66 24.43 -24.73
N ALA A 244 6.95 24.05 -24.66
CA ALA A 244 7.77 23.19 -25.51
C ALA A 244 9.11 22.78 -24.82
N THR A 245 9.55 21.57 -25.17
CA THR A 245 10.91 21.04 -25.44
C THR A 245 12.17 21.93 -25.39
N GLY A 246 13.28 21.33 -24.92
CA GLY A 246 14.70 21.62 -25.27
C GLY A 246 15.66 21.10 -24.19
N SER A 247 16.29 19.93 -24.27
CA SER A 247 17.52 19.59 -25.02
C SER A 247 18.53 20.74 -25.12
N THR A 248 19.70 20.61 -24.46
CA THR A 248 21.03 20.76 -25.09
C THR A 248 22.18 20.46 -24.11
N ILE A 249 22.98 19.49 -24.56
CA ILE A 249 24.37 19.12 -24.27
C ILE A 249 25.30 20.30 -23.90
N ARG A 250 26.19 20.11 -22.90
CA ARG A 250 27.54 20.68 -22.97
C ARG A 250 28.60 19.81 -22.27
N ARG A 251 29.44 19.22 -23.12
CA ARG A 251 30.81 18.72 -22.85
C ARG A 251 31.79 19.90 -22.67
N MET A 252 33.00 19.56 -22.21
CA MET A 252 34.26 20.32 -22.12
C MET A 252 34.56 20.75 -20.68
N SER A 253 35.73 20.49 -20.10
CA SER A 253 37.00 19.92 -20.60
C SER A 253 37.68 19.15 -19.49
#